data_AF-A0A2C9U0X3-F1
#
_entry.id   AF-A0A2C9U0X3-F1
#
_cell.length_a   1.000
_cell.length_b   1.000
_cell.length_c   1.000
_cell.angle_alpha   90.00
_cell.angle_beta   90.00
_cell.angle_gamma   90.00
#
_symmetry.space_group_name_H-M   'P 1'
#
loop_
_entity.id
_entity.type
_entity.pdbx_description
1 polymer ?
#
loop_
_entity_poly.entity_id
_entity_poly.type
_entity_poly.pdbx_seq_one_letter_code
_entity_poly.pdbx_strand_id
1 'polypeptide(L)'
;MNANDFPTADGISYLEAKHLLLLNYCQSLVYYTLRKAKGLSIEKHPVVRSLIEIRLFLEKIRPIDKKMEYQIQKLTRDSGRAVEQLNLKENESEATEKSEDLLRYHPKPEMLVSRYDMMAEDGSGAYRPPKIAPTIMEEDKMSKQERNALRREKETQRRAKEGYMKDLVDDMEGRPEEVRENVGNESREFIRYQQQWEERARREEELFVRAPITKMEKKKEKHLKKSRDGLLALTDGFFDEIKTLPLEGDTVDQTKSFNNDSGAIGKLKKRKRRY
;
A
#
# COMPACT_ATOMS: atom_id res chain seq x y z
N MET A 1 48.64 32.15 2.46
CA MET A 1 48.06 31.14 1.55
C MET A 1 46.65 31.61 1.24
N ASN A 2 46.41 31.95 -0.02
CA ASN A 2 45.22 32.67 -0.44
C ASN A 2 44.04 31.68 -0.54
N ALA A 3 42.83 32.12 -0.20
CA ALA A 3 41.61 31.30 -0.18
C ALA A 3 41.17 30.78 -1.57
N ASN A 4 41.91 31.10 -2.64
CA ASN A 4 41.63 30.71 -4.02
C ASN A 4 42.37 29.43 -4.47
N ASP A 5 43.22 28.83 -3.62
CA ASP A 5 44.00 27.63 -3.97
C ASP A 5 43.26 26.31 -3.67
N PHE A 6 42.08 26.39 -3.06
CA PHE A 6 41.19 25.23 -2.92
C PHE A 6 40.05 25.34 -3.94
N PRO A 7 39.68 24.25 -4.65
CA PRO A 7 38.61 24.25 -5.66
C PRO A 7 37.19 24.54 -5.12
N THR A 8 37.09 25.06 -3.90
CA THR A 8 35.88 25.13 -3.06
C THR A 8 35.35 26.55 -2.91
N ALA A 9 35.54 27.42 -3.92
CA ALA A 9 35.06 28.81 -3.90
C ALA A 9 33.52 28.90 -3.87
N ASP A 10 32.81 27.92 -4.43
CA ASP A 10 31.34 27.85 -4.47
C ASP A 10 30.73 27.01 -3.32
N GLY A 11 31.53 26.67 -2.31
CA GLY A 11 31.15 25.77 -1.22
C GLY A 11 31.49 24.30 -1.51
N ILE A 12 31.54 23.48 -0.46
CA ILE A 12 31.90 22.06 -0.59
C ILE A 12 30.75 21.34 -1.28
N SER A 13 31.00 20.80 -2.48
CA SER A 13 30.03 19.94 -3.16
C SER A 13 29.67 18.76 -2.26
N TYR A 14 28.39 18.40 -2.18
CA TYR A 14 27.92 17.26 -1.36
C TYR A 14 28.73 15.99 -1.63
N LEU A 15 29.05 15.75 -2.91
CA LEU A 15 29.82 14.60 -3.34
C LEU A 15 31.26 14.65 -2.79
N GLU A 16 31.89 15.82 -2.82
CA GLU A 16 33.22 16.06 -2.27
C GLU A 16 33.25 15.87 -0.74
N ALA A 17 32.26 16.40 -0.02
CA ALA A 17 32.12 16.18 1.42
C ALA A 17 31.99 14.69 1.75
N LYS A 18 31.20 13.95 0.97
CA LYS A 18 31.03 12.50 1.13
C LYS A 18 32.36 11.76 0.89
N HIS A 19 33.11 12.15 -0.14
CA HIS A 19 34.41 11.56 -0.43
C HIS A 19 35.42 11.82 0.70
N LEU A 20 35.52 13.05 1.21
CA LEU A 20 36.38 13.38 2.34
C LEU A 20 36.01 12.61 3.61
N LEU A 21 34.71 12.46 3.88
CA LEU A 21 34.21 11.69 5.03
C LEU A 21 34.58 10.20 4.92
N LEU A 22 34.44 9.62 3.71
CA LEU A 22 34.78 8.23 3.45
C LEU A 22 36.30 8.00 3.47
N LEU A 23 37.09 8.97 3.02
CA LEU A 23 38.55 8.95 3.13
C LEU A 23 39.00 8.95 4.59
N ASN A 24 38.43 9.82 5.42
CA ASN A 24 38.73 9.89 6.85
C ASN A 24 38.31 8.58 7.58
N TYR A 25 37.22 7.95 7.15
CA TYR A 25 36.83 6.61 7.63
C TYR A 25 37.91 5.58 7.34
N CYS A 26 38.38 5.50 6.09
CA CYS A 26 39.43 4.57 5.68
C CYS A 26 40.74 4.84 6.44
N GLN A 27 41.14 6.11 6.60
CA GLN A 27 42.34 6.48 7.37
C GLN A 27 42.24 6.06 8.84
N SER A 28 41.10 6.31 9.49
CA SER A 28 40.85 5.90 10.88
C SER A 28 40.85 4.38 11.03
N LEU A 29 40.35 3.65 10.04
CA LEU A 29 40.31 2.19 10.01
C LEU A 29 41.70 1.58 9.81
N VAL A 30 42.50 2.12 8.89
CA VAL A 30 43.91 1.71 8.70
C VAL A 30 44.74 1.99 9.94
N TYR A 31 44.54 3.14 10.59
CA TYR A 31 45.21 3.42 11.86
C TYR A 31 44.79 2.43 12.96
N TYR A 32 43.49 2.11 13.04
CA TYR A 32 42.97 1.14 14.00
C TYR A 32 43.60 -0.25 13.81
N THR A 33 43.69 -0.73 12.57
CA THR A 33 44.31 -2.03 12.26
C THR A 33 45.81 -2.03 12.54
N LEU A 34 46.52 -0.97 12.17
CA LEU A 34 47.95 -0.81 12.47
C LEU A 34 48.21 -0.81 13.97
N ARG A 35 47.35 -0.16 14.76
CA ARG A 35 47.47 -0.09 16.22
C ARG A 35 47.23 -1.45 16.88
N LYS A 36 46.26 -2.22 16.35
CA LYS A 36 46.03 -3.62 16.73
C LYS A 36 47.22 -4.51 16.40
N ALA A 37 47.79 -4.37 15.20
CA ALA A 37 48.94 -5.16 14.76
C ALA A 37 50.18 -4.92 15.64
N LYS A 38 50.34 -3.69 16.16
CA LYS A 38 51.41 -3.34 17.11
C LYS A 38 51.14 -3.76 18.57
N GLY A 39 49.97 -4.35 18.88
CA GLY A 39 49.62 -4.77 20.24
C GLY A 39 49.31 -3.62 21.21
N LEU A 40 49.01 -2.43 20.71
CA LEU A 40 48.74 -1.25 21.55
C LEU A 40 47.27 -1.26 22.04
N SER A 41 47.06 -0.95 23.32
CA SER A 41 45.71 -0.95 23.92
C SER A 41 44.77 0.08 23.29
N ILE A 42 43.55 -0.34 22.99
CA ILE A 42 42.54 0.38 22.19
C ILE A 42 41.57 1.19 23.06
N GLU A 43 41.40 0.80 24.33
CA GLU A 43 40.25 1.18 25.16
C GLU A 43 40.11 2.69 25.45
N LYS A 44 41.19 3.47 25.30
CA LYS A 44 41.19 4.92 25.58
C LYS A 44 41.55 5.77 24.36
N HIS A 45 41.65 5.17 23.17
CA HIS A 45 42.13 5.90 22.01
C HIS A 45 40.99 6.60 21.26
N PRO A 46 41.14 7.87 20.87
CA PRO A 46 40.06 8.64 20.22
C PRO A 46 39.58 8.04 18.89
N VAL A 47 40.38 7.17 18.26
CA VAL A 47 40.05 6.56 16.96
C VAL A 47 38.76 5.76 16.98
N VAL A 48 38.44 5.07 18.07
CA VAL A 48 37.16 4.35 18.17
C VAL A 48 36.00 5.35 18.16
N ARG A 49 36.13 6.44 18.90
CA ARG A 49 35.14 7.53 18.92
C ARG A 49 34.99 8.19 17.55
N SER A 50 36.10 8.52 16.90
CA SER A 50 36.08 9.11 15.54
C SER A 50 35.44 8.17 14.52
N LEU A 51 35.67 6.86 14.59
CA LEU A 51 35.02 5.87 13.72
C LEU A 51 33.50 5.82 13.92
N ILE A 52 33.04 5.86 15.18
CA ILE A 52 31.61 5.89 15.51
C ILE A 52 30.97 7.20 15.00
N GLU A 53 31.63 8.34 15.24
CA GLU A 53 31.16 9.64 14.77
C GLU A 53 31.02 9.66 13.25
N ILE A 54 32.04 9.20 12.51
CA ILE A 54 32.00 9.11 11.04
C ILE A 54 30.87 8.16 10.58
N ARG A 55 30.67 7.02 11.26
CA ARG A 55 29.58 6.10 10.93
C ARG A 55 28.19 6.72 11.13
N LEU A 56 28.00 7.48 12.20
CA LEU A 56 26.77 8.23 12.43
C LEU A 56 26.53 9.29 11.34
N PHE A 57 27.59 9.97 10.88
CA PHE A 57 27.47 10.90 9.75
C PHE A 57 27.07 10.16 8.47
N LEU A 58 27.66 9.00 8.18
CA LEU A 58 27.27 8.16 7.02
C LEU A 58 25.79 7.75 7.07
N GLU A 59 25.27 7.43 8.25
CA GLU A 59 23.84 7.10 8.42
C GLU A 59 22.94 8.31 8.19
N LYS A 60 23.33 9.48 8.68
CA LYS A 60 22.58 10.73 8.49
C LYS A 60 22.53 11.20 7.04
N ILE A 61 23.55 10.93 6.23
CA ILE A 61 23.57 11.33 4.80
C ILE A 61 22.82 10.36 3.88
N ARG A 62 22.49 9.13 4.31
CA ARG A 62 21.71 8.15 3.50
C ARG A 62 20.44 8.71 2.84
N PRO A 63 19.58 9.50 3.52
CA PRO A 63 18.41 10.09 2.85
C PRO A 63 18.78 11.09 1.74
N ILE A 64 19.90 11.79 1.87
CA ILE A 64 20.41 12.71 0.85
C ILE A 64 20.97 11.92 -0.33
N ASP A 65 21.71 10.85 -0.06
CA ASP A 65 22.18 9.91 -1.08
C ASP A 65 21.04 9.39 -1.95
N LYS A 66 19.92 8.96 -1.35
CA LYS A 66 18.75 8.49 -2.10
C LYS A 66 18.14 9.56 -3.00
N LYS A 67 18.17 10.83 -2.59
CA LYS A 67 17.67 11.96 -3.41
C LYS A 67 18.61 12.25 -4.57
N MET A 68 19.92 12.17 -4.33
CA MET A 68 20.96 12.45 -5.33
C MET A 68 21.20 11.28 -6.29
N GLU A 69 20.85 10.06 -5.91
CA GLU A 69 21.07 8.83 -6.68
C GLU A 69 20.53 8.94 -8.10
N TYR A 70 19.30 9.47 -8.28
CA TYR A 70 18.74 9.67 -9.60
C TYR A 70 19.53 10.68 -10.44
N GLN A 71 19.96 11.79 -9.84
CA GLN A 71 20.73 12.82 -10.55
C GLN A 71 22.09 12.29 -10.98
N ILE A 72 22.76 11.53 -10.10
CA ILE A 72 24.03 10.87 -10.40
C ILE A 72 23.83 9.85 -11.51
N GLN A 73 22.86 8.93 -11.38
CA GLN A 73 22.59 7.91 -12.40
C GLN A 73 22.22 8.52 -13.75
N LYS A 74 21.47 9.63 -13.77
CA LYS A 74 21.14 10.35 -15.01
C LYS A 74 22.39 10.89 -15.67
N LEU A 75 23.23 11.63 -14.94
CA LEU A 75 24.47 12.20 -15.46
C LEU A 75 25.46 11.11 -15.92
N THR A 76 25.56 9.99 -15.19
CA THR A 76 26.38 8.85 -15.59
C THR A 76 25.86 8.17 -16.85
N ARG A 77 24.53 8.04 -17.02
CA ARG A 77 23.92 7.50 -18.25
C ARG A 77 24.12 8.42 -19.44
N ASP A 78 23.96 9.73 -19.25
CA ASP A 78 24.14 10.72 -20.32
C ASP A 78 25.62 10.79 -20.74
N SER A 79 26.56 10.73 -19.78
CA SER A 79 27.99 10.62 -20.06
C SER A 79 28.35 9.28 -20.73
N GLY A 80 27.78 8.16 -20.27
CA GLY A 80 27.99 6.84 -20.87
C GLY A 80 27.49 6.77 -22.32
N ARG A 81 26.34 7.38 -22.62
CA ARG A 81 25.81 7.52 -23.98
C ARG A 81 26.67 8.42 -24.85
N ALA A 82 27.24 9.49 -24.30
CA ALA A 82 28.17 10.33 -25.05
C ALA A 82 29.44 9.56 -25.43
N VAL A 83 29.96 8.72 -24.52
CA VAL A 83 31.10 7.82 -24.81
C VAL A 83 30.71 6.74 -25.82
N GLU A 84 29.52 6.16 -25.70
CA GLU A 84 29.01 5.14 -26.63
C GLU A 84 28.75 5.71 -28.03
N GLN A 85 28.25 6.95 -28.16
CA GLN A 85 28.12 7.64 -29.45
C GLN A 85 29.46 7.99 -30.09
N LEU A 86 30.53 8.19 -29.29
CA LEU A 86 31.88 8.34 -29.81
C LEU A 86 32.44 6.98 -30.29
N ASN A 87 32.20 5.91 -29.53
CA ASN A 87 32.61 4.55 -29.91
C ASN A 87 31.81 3.98 -31.10
N LEU A 88 30.54 4.34 -31.26
CA LEU A 88 29.72 3.95 -32.40
C LEU A 88 30.12 4.70 -33.67
N LYS A 89 30.62 5.94 -33.58
CA LYS A 89 31.21 6.64 -34.73
C LYS A 89 32.53 6.04 -35.20
N GLU A 90 33.25 5.30 -34.34
CA GLU A 90 34.40 4.48 -34.75
C GLU A 90 33.97 3.13 -35.37
N ASN A 91 32.77 2.62 -35.05
CA ASN A 91 32.28 1.32 -35.52
C ASN A 91 31.23 1.40 -36.67
N GLU A 92 30.73 2.59 -37.03
CA GLU A 92 29.77 2.81 -38.13
C GLU A 92 30.40 2.69 -39.53
N SER A 93 31.71 2.45 -39.64
CA SER A 93 32.37 2.12 -40.90
C SER A 93 32.27 0.65 -41.31
N GLU A 94 31.76 -0.27 -40.46
CA GLU A 94 31.82 -1.73 -40.72
C GLU A 94 30.50 -2.53 -40.63
N ALA A 95 29.35 -1.92 -40.35
CA ALA A 95 28.09 -2.69 -40.20
C ALA A 95 26.96 -2.20 -41.11
N THR A 96 27.18 -2.22 -42.42
CA THR A 96 26.09 -2.32 -43.39
C THR A 96 25.64 -3.77 -43.50
N GLU A 97 24.31 -3.96 -43.39
CA GLU A 97 23.50 -5.11 -43.81
C GLU A 97 22.91 -6.02 -42.71
N LYS A 98 21.56 -6.00 -42.69
CA LYS A 98 20.61 -7.01 -42.19
C LYS A 98 20.26 -6.97 -40.70
N SER A 99 19.28 -6.14 -40.35
CA SER A 99 18.29 -6.51 -39.34
C SER A 99 16.89 -6.23 -39.89
N GLU A 100 16.07 -7.26 -39.98
CA GLU A 100 14.67 -7.16 -40.37
C GLU A 100 13.91 -6.35 -39.31
N ASP A 101 13.17 -5.35 -39.80
CA ASP A 101 12.54 -4.30 -39.00
C ASP A 101 11.39 -4.84 -38.13
N LEU A 102 11.66 -4.96 -36.82
CA LEU A 102 10.72 -5.40 -35.77
C LEU A 102 9.55 -4.41 -35.55
N LEU A 103 9.52 -3.25 -36.24
CA LEU A 103 8.43 -2.27 -36.18
C LEU A 103 7.21 -2.62 -37.06
N ARG A 104 7.26 -3.72 -37.82
CA ARG A 104 6.10 -4.23 -38.59
C ARG A 104 4.95 -4.78 -37.73
N TYR A 105 5.15 -4.95 -36.42
CA TYR A 105 4.12 -5.43 -35.48
C TYR A 105 3.34 -4.31 -34.77
N HIS A 106 3.23 -3.12 -35.37
CA HIS A 106 2.30 -2.12 -34.86
C HIS A 106 0.88 -2.41 -35.35
N PRO A 107 -0.17 -2.32 -34.50
CA PRO A 107 -1.55 -2.46 -34.94
C PRO A 107 -1.85 -1.45 -36.06
N LYS A 108 -2.49 -1.89 -37.15
CA LYS A 108 -2.93 -1.04 -38.27
C LYS A 108 -4.35 -0.52 -37.99
N PRO A 109 -4.52 0.74 -37.57
CA PRO A 109 -5.83 1.28 -37.21
C PRO A 109 -6.74 1.52 -38.43
N GLU A 110 -6.23 1.44 -39.67
CA GLU A 110 -7.04 1.58 -40.89
C GLU A 110 -7.92 0.37 -41.21
N MET A 111 -7.75 -0.75 -40.51
CA MET A 111 -8.64 -1.91 -40.60
C MET A 111 -9.79 -1.90 -39.57
N LEU A 112 -9.86 -0.87 -38.72
CA LEU A 112 -10.98 -0.71 -37.80
C LEU A 112 -12.17 -0.14 -38.56
N VAL A 113 -13.06 -1.03 -39.01
CA VAL A 113 -14.38 -0.65 -39.51
C VAL A 113 -15.15 0.04 -38.39
N SER A 114 -15.47 1.31 -38.59
CA SER A 114 -16.30 2.09 -37.67
C SER A 114 -17.70 1.51 -37.64
N ARG A 115 -18.25 1.34 -36.43
CA ARG A 115 -19.59 0.79 -36.18
C ARG A 115 -20.72 1.57 -36.90
N TYR A 116 -20.43 2.76 -37.43
CA TYR A 116 -21.37 3.59 -38.18
C TYR A 116 -21.70 3.05 -39.59
N ASP A 117 -20.86 2.18 -40.18
CA ASP A 117 -21.09 1.65 -41.53
C ASP A 117 -22.06 0.44 -41.58
N MET A 118 -22.50 -0.07 -40.42
CA MET A 118 -23.50 -1.14 -40.31
C MET A 118 -24.90 -0.64 -39.90
N MET A 119 -25.16 0.67 -39.95
CA MET A 119 -26.46 1.26 -39.57
C MET A 119 -27.13 2.01 -40.72
N ALA A 120 -27.12 1.41 -41.91
CA ALA A 120 -27.96 1.85 -43.03
C ALA A 120 -28.94 0.73 -43.40
N GLU A 121 -29.89 0.43 -42.51
CA GLU A 121 -31.22 -0.06 -42.90
C GLU A 121 -32.20 0.01 -41.69
N ASP A 122 -33.28 0.75 -41.92
CA ASP A 122 -34.62 0.75 -41.31
C ASP A 122 -34.85 0.67 -39.78
N GLY A 123 -35.50 1.71 -39.26
CA GLY A 123 -36.34 1.68 -38.06
C GLY A 123 -35.82 2.51 -36.89
N SER A 124 -36.62 3.48 -36.44
CA SER A 124 -36.31 4.46 -35.36
C SER A 124 -35.57 3.87 -34.16
N GLY A 125 -34.24 4.04 -34.15
CA GLY A 125 -33.30 3.40 -33.24
C GLY A 125 -33.14 4.11 -31.89
N ALA A 126 -34.22 4.30 -31.14
CA ALA A 126 -34.11 4.65 -29.72
C ALA A 126 -34.47 3.43 -28.87
N TYR A 127 -33.46 2.62 -28.55
CA TYR A 127 -33.60 1.51 -27.62
C TYR A 127 -34.11 2.02 -26.27
N ARG A 128 -35.31 1.60 -25.88
CA ARG A 128 -35.90 1.85 -24.57
C ARG A 128 -35.79 0.57 -23.74
N PRO A 129 -34.84 0.49 -22.80
CA PRO A 129 -34.73 -0.66 -21.92
C PRO A 129 -36.04 -0.87 -21.16
N PRO A 130 -36.56 -2.11 -21.08
CA PRO A 130 -37.76 -2.41 -20.30
C PRO A 130 -37.50 -2.08 -18.82
N LYS A 131 -38.41 -1.31 -18.23
CA LYS A 131 -38.36 -0.97 -16.80
C LYS A 131 -38.89 -2.15 -15.99
N ILE A 132 -38.01 -3.10 -15.69
CA ILE A 132 -38.33 -4.21 -14.78
C ILE A 132 -38.31 -3.63 -13.36
N ALA A 133 -39.50 -3.48 -12.77
CA ALA A 133 -39.62 -3.21 -11.34
C ALA A 133 -39.26 -4.50 -10.58
N PRO A 134 -38.54 -4.43 -9.44
CA PRO A 134 -38.24 -5.62 -8.64
C PRO A 134 -39.54 -6.28 -8.20
N THR A 135 -39.85 -7.43 -8.78
CA THR A 135 -40.92 -8.32 -8.31
C THR A 135 -40.36 -9.12 -7.15
N ILE A 136 -40.90 -8.87 -5.96
CA ILE A 136 -40.62 -9.64 -4.76
C ILE A 136 -41.23 -11.03 -4.98
N MET A 137 -40.43 -12.09 -4.89
CA MET A 137 -40.92 -13.48 -5.02
C MET A 137 -41.83 -13.80 -3.82
N GLU A 138 -42.91 -14.55 -4.02
CA GLU A 138 -43.89 -14.80 -2.94
C GLU A 138 -43.33 -15.56 -1.73
N GLU A 139 -42.17 -16.18 -1.88
CA GLU A 139 -41.41 -16.89 -0.83
C GLU A 139 -40.81 -15.94 0.23
N ASP A 140 -40.71 -14.63 -0.04
CA ASP A 140 -40.12 -13.63 0.88
C ASP A 140 -41.13 -12.98 1.85
N LYS A 141 -42.38 -13.45 1.89
CA LYS A 141 -43.40 -12.96 2.85
C LYS A 141 -43.17 -13.53 4.26
N MET A 142 -41.94 -13.45 4.77
CA MET A 142 -41.61 -13.77 6.15
C MET A 142 -42.34 -12.78 7.06
N SER A 143 -43.09 -13.30 8.05
CA SER A 143 -43.78 -12.44 9.02
C SER A 143 -42.79 -11.48 9.67
N LYS A 144 -43.24 -10.27 10.05
CA LYS A 144 -42.38 -9.28 10.76
C LYS A 144 -41.70 -9.89 11.99
N GLN A 145 -42.36 -10.86 12.64
CA GLN A 145 -41.84 -11.61 13.76
C GLN A 145 -40.71 -12.58 13.35
N GLU A 146 -40.91 -13.30 12.26
CA GLU A 146 -39.94 -14.26 11.72
C GLU A 146 -38.68 -13.56 11.19
N ARG A 147 -38.83 -12.42 10.54
CA ARG A 147 -37.70 -11.57 10.11
C ARG A 147 -36.90 -11.03 11.30
N ASN A 148 -37.57 -10.72 12.42
CA ASN A 148 -36.91 -10.29 13.65
C ASN A 148 -36.22 -11.47 14.36
N ALA A 149 -36.82 -12.66 14.34
CA ALA A 149 -36.21 -13.88 14.87
C ALA A 149 -34.95 -14.24 14.08
N LEU A 150 -35.02 -14.23 12.74
CA LEU A 150 -33.88 -14.47 11.86
C LEU A 150 -32.76 -13.45 12.07
N ARG A 151 -33.09 -12.18 12.36
CA ARG A 151 -32.08 -11.16 12.69
C ARG A 151 -31.39 -11.45 14.02
N ARG A 152 -32.16 -11.84 15.06
CA ARG A 152 -31.62 -12.24 16.36
C ARG A 152 -30.75 -13.49 16.22
N GLU A 153 -31.21 -14.49 15.49
CA GLU A 153 -30.46 -15.72 15.24
C GLU A 153 -29.15 -15.41 14.50
N LYS A 154 -29.20 -14.60 13.44
CA LYS A 154 -28.00 -14.17 12.71
C LYS A 154 -27.04 -13.35 13.58
N GLU A 155 -27.55 -12.53 14.50
CA GLU A 155 -26.73 -11.81 15.48
C GLU A 155 -26.10 -12.78 16.49
N THR A 156 -26.84 -13.78 16.98
CA THR A 156 -26.29 -14.82 17.87
C THR A 156 -25.24 -15.69 17.18
N GLN A 157 -25.46 -16.07 15.92
CA GLN A 157 -24.49 -16.81 15.12
C GLN A 157 -23.23 -15.98 14.84
N ARG A 158 -23.37 -14.66 14.60
CA ARG A 158 -22.22 -13.76 14.46
C ARG A 158 -21.44 -13.66 15.76
N ARG A 159 -22.13 -13.54 16.90
CA ARG A 159 -21.49 -13.50 18.23
C ARG A 159 -20.78 -14.82 18.55
N ALA A 160 -21.40 -15.96 18.26
CA ALA A 160 -20.79 -17.28 18.46
C ALA A 160 -19.57 -17.52 17.56
N LYS A 161 -19.57 -16.96 16.34
CA LYS A 161 -18.45 -17.02 15.40
C LYS A 161 -17.32 -16.03 15.69
N GLU A 162 -17.49 -15.13 16.66
CA GLU A 162 -16.50 -14.11 16.97
C GLU A 162 -15.55 -14.56 18.08
N GLY A 163 -14.26 -14.62 17.74
CA GLY A 163 -13.13 -14.62 18.67
C GLY A 163 -13.07 -15.85 19.56
N TYR A 164 -13.60 -15.75 20.77
CA TYR A 164 -13.28 -16.66 21.85
C TYR A 164 -14.04 -17.99 21.82
N MET A 165 -15.32 -17.96 21.46
CA MET A 165 -16.15 -19.18 21.45
C MET A 165 -15.75 -20.12 20.32
N LYS A 166 -15.33 -19.56 19.19
CA LYS A 166 -14.81 -20.34 18.07
C LYS A 166 -13.50 -21.03 18.45
N ASP A 167 -12.57 -20.29 19.04
CA ASP A 167 -11.28 -20.84 19.49
C ASP A 167 -11.48 -21.95 20.53
N LEU A 168 -12.41 -21.76 21.49
CA LEU A 168 -12.78 -22.79 22.47
C LEU A 168 -13.38 -24.05 21.82
N VAL A 169 -14.21 -23.90 20.78
CA VAL A 169 -14.78 -25.03 20.05
C VAL A 169 -13.71 -25.75 19.23
N ASP A 170 -12.82 -25.00 18.56
CA ASP A 170 -11.71 -25.57 17.79
C ASP A 170 -10.76 -26.37 18.71
N ASP A 171 -10.50 -25.88 19.94
CA ASP A 171 -9.75 -26.59 20.99
C ASP A 171 -10.47 -27.87 21.47
N MET A 172 -11.78 -27.81 21.69
CA MET A 172 -12.60 -28.96 22.11
C MET A 172 -12.69 -30.03 21.01
N GLU A 173 -12.74 -29.62 19.74
CA GLU A 173 -12.79 -30.52 18.58
C GLU A 173 -11.39 -31.04 18.18
N GLY A 174 -10.32 -30.53 18.79
CA GLY A 174 -8.94 -30.94 18.48
C GLY A 174 -8.53 -30.58 17.06
N ARG A 175 -9.08 -29.50 16.50
CA ARG A 175 -8.84 -29.07 15.12
C ARG A 175 -7.43 -28.45 15.03
N PRO A 176 -6.56 -28.92 14.12
CA PRO A 176 -5.20 -28.39 14.04
C PRO A 176 -5.21 -26.91 13.60
N GLU A 177 -4.43 -26.08 14.28
CA GLU A 177 -4.28 -24.67 13.97
C GLU A 177 -3.50 -24.48 12.65
N GLU A 178 -4.07 -23.70 11.73
CA GLU A 178 -3.38 -23.30 10.50
C GLU A 178 -2.40 -22.15 10.81
N VAL A 179 -1.19 -22.50 11.23
CA VAL A 179 -0.11 -21.51 11.41
C VAL A 179 0.37 -21.02 10.03
N ARG A 180 0.11 -19.76 9.73
CA ARG A 180 0.61 -19.09 8.52
C ARG A 180 1.80 -18.22 8.87
N GLU A 181 2.83 -18.21 8.02
CA GLU A 181 4.00 -17.34 8.17
C GLU A 181 3.66 -15.88 7.82
N ASN A 182 2.91 -15.21 8.70
CA ASN A 182 2.51 -13.83 8.48
C ASN A 182 3.41 -12.89 9.29
N VAL A 183 4.20 -12.08 8.59
CA VAL A 183 5.13 -11.12 9.22
C VAL A 183 4.37 -9.89 9.75
N GLY A 184 3.86 -9.92 10.98
CA GLY A 184 3.33 -8.75 11.69
C GLY A 184 2.00 -8.99 12.42
N ASN A 185 1.59 -8.04 13.26
CA ASN A 185 0.35 -8.14 14.03
C ASN A 185 -0.87 -8.02 13.11
N GLU A 186 -1.67 -9.09 13.05
CA GLU A 186 -2.90 -9.11 12.28
C GLU A 186 -4.01 -8.41 13.05
N SER A 187 -4.57 -7.33 12.47
CA SER A 187 -5.79 -6.76 13.02
C SER A 187 -6.99 -7.67 12.73
N ARG A 188 -8.02 -7.66 13.59
CA ARG A 188 -9.28 -8.39 13.36
C ARG A 188 -9.95 -8.00 12.03
N GLU A 189 -9.80 -6.74 11.61
CA GLU A 189 -10.23 -6.29 10.28
C GLU A 189 -9.41 -6.92 9.15
N PHE A 190 -8.09 -7.10 9.34
CA PHE A 190 -7.22 -7.78 8.38
C PHE A 190 -7.61 -9.25 8.21
N ILE A 191 -7.90 -9.96 9.30
CA ILE A 191 -8.36 -11.35 9.27
C ILE A 191 -9.70 -11.46 8.51
N ARG A 192 -10.68 -10.60 8.83
CA ARG A 192 -11.97 -10.55 8.12
C ARG A 192 -11.80 -10.24 6.64
N TYR A 193 -10.89 -9.33 6.30
CA TYR A 193 -10.58 -8.97 4.93
C TYR A 193 -9.94 -10.14 4.17
N GLN A 194 -9.02 -10.87 4.80
CA GLN A 194 -8.39 -12.05 4.23
C GLN A 194 -9.41 -13.18 3.97
N GLN A 195 -10.30 -13.44 4.91
CA GLN A 195 -11.40 -14.40 4.73
C GLN A 195 -12.32 -14.02 3.54
N GLN A 196 -12.68 -12.74 3.42
CA GLN A 196 -13.46 -12.26 2.26
C GLN A 196 -12.73 -12.46 0.94
N TRP A 197 -11.39 -12.30 0.93
CA TRP A 197 -10.56 -12.57 -0.23
C TRP A 197 -10.51 -14.05 -0.59
N GLU A 198 -10.41 -14.93 0.39
CA GLU A 198 -10.44 -16.39 0.16
C GLU A 198 -11.81 -16.86 -0.33
N GLU A 199 -12.91 -16.34 0.22
CA GLU A 199 -14.24 -16.62 -0.31
C GLU A 199 -14.41 -16.10 -1.74
N ARG A 200 -13.82 -14.94 -2.06
CA ARG A 200 -13.82 -14.45 -3.44
C ARG A 200 -13.03 -15.39 -4.34
N ALA A 201 -11.83 -15.81 -3.94
CA ALA A 201 -11.01 -16.76 -4.69
C ALA A 201 -11.76 -18.07 -4.95
N ARG A 202 -12.42 -18.64 -3.93
CA ARG A 202 -13.27 -19.83 -4.07
C ARG A 202 -14.38 -19.63 -5.11
N ARG A 203 -15.10 -18.51 -5.05
CA ARG A 203 -16.13 -18.20 -6.06
C ARG A 203 -15.54 -18.01 -7.45
N GLU A 204 -14.37 -17.38 -7.56
CA GLU A 204 -13.67 -17.20 -8.85
C GLU A 204 -13.19 -18.54 -9.42
N GLU A 205 -12.80 -19.50 -8.58
CA GLU A 205 -12.45 -20.88 -8.96
C GLU A 205 -13.67 -21.67 -9.41
N GLU A 206 -14.78 -21.58 -8.68
CA GLU A 206 -16.06 -22.22 -9.04
C GLU A 206 -16.60 -21.70 -10.39
N LEU A 207 -16.51 -20.38 -10.60
CA LEU A 207 -17.04 -19.72 -11.80
C LEU A 207 -16.01 -19.55 -12.92
N PHE A 208 -14.74 -19.88 -12.66
CA PHE A 208 -13.59 -19.69 -13.54
C PHE A 208 -13.46 -18.28 -14.16
N VAL A 209 -13.91 -17.24 -13.46
CA VAL A 209 -13.92 -15.85 -13.96
C VAL A 209 -13.47 -14.88 -12.86
N ARG A 210 -12.55 -13.95 -13.18
CA ARG A 210 -12.10 -12.91 -12.25
C ARG A 210 -13.09 -11.75 -12.15
N ALA A 211 -13.42 -11.34 -10.93
CA ALA A 211 -14.29 -10.19 -10.70
C ALA A 211 -13.47 -8.86 -10.68
N PRO A 212 -13.92 -7.79 -11.36
CA PRO A 212 -13.24 -6.50 -11.31
C PRO A 212 -13.40 -5.82 -9.95
N ILE A 213 -12.29 -5.35 -9.37
CA ILE A 213 -12.25 -4.75 -8.03
C ILE A 213 -12.55 -3.24 -8.08
N THR A 214 -13.40 -2.75 -7.18
CA THR A 214 -13.72 -1.32 -7.07
C THR A 214 -12.55 -0.48 -6.53
N LYS A 215 -12.48 0.81 -6.90
CA LYS A 215 -11.44 1.73 -6.40
C LYS A 215 -11.48 1.88 -4.87
N MET A 216 -12.67 1.79 -4.26
CA MET A 216 -12.86 1.89 -2.81
C MET A 216 -12.31 0.67 -2.09
N GLU A 217 -12.55 -0.54 -2.61
CA GLU A 217 -11.95 -1.77 -2.08
C GLU A 217 -10.43 -1.74 -2.15
N LYS A 218 -9.85 -1.31 -3.28
CA LYS A 218 -8.40 -1.16 -3.40
C LYS A 218 -7.81 -0.14 -2.41
N LYS A 219 -8.56 0.89 -2.02
CA LYS A 219 -8.11 1.85 -0.98
C LYS A 219 -8.12 1.22 0.40
N LYS A 220 -9.18 0.48 0.74
CA LYS A 220 -9.28 -0.27 2.01
C LYS A 220 -8.17 -1.30 2.11
N GLU A 221 -7.92 -2.04 1.04
CA GLU A 221 -6.81 -2.98 0.93
C GLU A 221 -5.48 -2.33 1.27
N LYS A 222 -5.18 -1.19 0.64
CA LYS A 222 -3.93 -0.46 0.87
C LYS A 222 -3.83 0.06 2.28
N HIS A 223 -4.92 0.54 2.86
CA HIS A 223 -4.93 1.01 4.24
C HIS A 223 -4.59 -0.14 5.20
N LEU A 224 -5.25 -1.28 5.03
CA LEU A 224 -5.10 -2.45 5.88
C LEU A 224 -3.75 -3.16 5.72
N LYS A 225 -3.18 -3.14 4.51
CA LYS A 225 -1.81 -3.63 4.24
C LYS A 225 -0.73 -2.65 4.72
N LYS A 226 -1.04 -1.36 4.82
CA LYS A 226 -0.10 -0.32 5.27
C LYS A 226 -0.09 -0.14 6.79
N SER A 227 -1.18 -0.47 7.49
CA SER A 227 -1.29 -0.44 8.95
C SER A 227 -0.50 -1.56 9.67
N ARG A 228 0.49 -2.19 9.00
CA ARG A 228 1.38 -3.20 9.61
C ARG A 228 2.28 -2.60 10.69
N ASP A 229 2.47 -1.28 10.67
CA ASP A 229 3.28 -0.53 11.64
C ASP A 229 2.39 0.22 12.65
N GLY A 230 1.90 -0.49 13.66
CA GLY A 230 1.79 0.04 15.02
C GLY A 230 0.51 0.80 15.44
N LEU A 231 0.00 0.42 16.61
CA LEU A 231 -0.88 1.15 17.54
C LEU A 231 -2.38 1.19 17.21
N LEU A 232 -2.81 1.41 15.96
CA LEU A 232 -4.25 1.48 15.63
C LEU A 232 -4.97 0.12 15.82
N ALA A 233 -4.26 -0.99 15.63
CA ALA A 233 -4.81 -2.34 15.78
C ALA A 233 -5.13 -2.73 17.23
N LEU A 234 -4.48 -2.09 18.23
CA LEU A 234 -4.69 -2.41 19.65
C LEU A 234 -6.03 -1.87 20.19
N THR A 235 -6.55 -0.79 19.61
CA THR A 235 -7.72 -0.09 20.15
C THR A 235 -9.05 -0.55 19.57
N ASP A 236 -9.06 -1.18 18.39
CA ASP A 236 -10.30 -1.55 17.68
C ASP A 236 -11.01 -2.79 18.26
N GLY A 237 -10.31 -3.64 19.00
CA GLY A 237 -10.89 -4.86 19.60
C GLY A 237 -11.45 -4.68 21.02
N PHE A 238 -10.92 -3.72 21.78
CA PHE A 238 -11.13 -3.61 23.23
C PHE A 238 -12.59 -3.34 23.61
N PHE A 239 -13.29 -2.46 22.88
CA PHE A 239 -14.65 -2.06 23.24
C PHE A 239 -15.71 -3.12 22.92
N ASP A 240 -15.49 -3.95 21.90
CA ASP A 240 -16.41 -5.04 21.58
C ASP A 240 -16.18 -6.27 22.46
N GLU A 241 -14.95 -6.52 22.89
CA GLU A 241 -14.61 -7.57 23.87
C GLU A 241 -15.24 -7.29 25.25
N ILE A 242 -15.20 -6.04 25.72
CA ILE A 242 -15.86 -5.65 26.98
C ILE A 242 -17.37 -5.84 26.94
N LYS A 243 -18.02 -5.63 25.78
CA LYS A 243 -19.46 -5.88 25.63
C LYS A 243 -19.84 -7.35 25.68
N THR A 244 -18.89 -8.24 25.37
CA THR A 244 -19.13 -9.69 25.39
C THR A 244 -18.97 -10.31 26.77
N LEU A 245 -18.42 -9.58 27.75
CA LEU A 245 -18.32 -10.06 29.12
C LEU A 245 -19.71 -10.08 29.77
N PRO A 246 -20.12 -11.21 30.38
CA PRO A 246 -21.30 -11.26 31.21
C PRO A 246 -20.95 -10.54 32.53
N LEU A 247 -21.07 -9.22 32.57
CA LEU A 247 -21.09 -8.51 33.84
C LEU A 247 -22.39 -8.88 34.56
N GLU A 248 -22.28 -9.82 35.49
CA GLU A 248 -23.32 -10.19 36.44
C GLU A 248 -23.58 -8.97 37.34
N GLY A 249 -24.70 -8.28 37.08
CA GLY A 249 -25.07 -7.05 37.77
C GLY A 249 -26.35 -6.46 37.19
N ASP A 250 -27.48 -6.93 37.69
CA ASP A 250 -28.79 -6.31 37.51
C ASP A 250 -28.71 -4.82 37.88
N THR A 251 -28.68 -3.96 36.86
CA THR A 251 -29.20 -2.60 36.96
C THR A 251 -30.16 -2.38 35.81
N VAL A 252 -31.41 -2.73 36.06
CA VAL A 252 -32.55 -2.26 35.30
C VAL A 252 -32.57 -0.72 35.40
N ASP A 253 -32.74 -0.08 34.24
CA ASP A 253 -33.09 1.31 33.99
C ASP A 253 -32.02 2.41 34.11
N GLN A 254 -31.37 2.73 32.98
CA GLN A 254 -31.74 3.89 32.14
C GLN A 254 -30.69 4.08 31.05
N THR A 255 -30.92 3.51 29.86
CA THR A 255 -30.43 4.16 28.66
C THR A 255 -31.21 5.47 28.54
N LYS A 256 -30.63 6.58 28.99
CA LYS A 256 -31.08 7.90 28.56
C LYS A 256 -30.95 7.90 27.04
N SER A 257 -32.10 7.78 26.38
CA SER A 257 -32.29 8.15 24.99
C SER A 257 -31.73 9.56 24.85
N PHE A 258 -30.54 9.69 24.27
CA PHE A 258 -30.19 10.92 23.59
C PHE A 258 -31.16 10.99 22.42
N ASN A 259 -32.25 11.73 22.62
CA ASN A 259 -33.16 12.14 21.58
C ASN A 259 -32.34 12.90 20.54
N ASN A 260 -31.91 12.21 19.49
CA ASN A 260 -31.65 12.84 18.21
C ASN A 260 -33.01 13.20 17.62
N ASP A 261 -33.58 14.29 18.14
CA ASP A 261 -34.57 15.06 17.43
C ASP A 261 -33.84 15.71 16.26
N SER A 262 -33.78 15.00 15.13
CA SER A 262 -33.39 15.59 13.85
C SER A 262 -34.53 16.51 13.41
N GLY A 263 -34.65 17.64 14.10
CA GLY A 263 -35.46 18.77 13.69
C GLY A 263 -35.06 19.14 12.28
N ALA A 264 -36.06 19.15 11.40
CA ALA A 264 -35.96 19.54 10.02
C ALA A 264 -35.14 20.84 9.89
N ILE A 265 -33.92 20.74 9.34
CA ILE A 265 -33.19 21.91 8.86
C ILE A 265 -33.97 22.44 7.67
N GLY A 266 -34.80 23.45 7.95
CA GLY A 266 -35.50 24.23 6.95
C GLY A 266 -34.52 24.74 5.90
N LYS A 267 -34.87 24.55 4.63
CA LYS A 267 -34.15 25.08 3.48
C LYS A 267 -33.99 26.59 3.64
N LEU A 268 -32.80 27.05 4.00
CA LEU A 268 -32.46 28.46 4.02
C LEU A 268 -32.43 28.99 2.58
N LYS A 269 -33.48 29.71 2.17
CA LYS A 269 -33.54 30.42 0.88
C LYS A 269 -32.38 31.41 0.81
N LYS A 270 -31.36 31.12 0.00
CA LYS A 270 -30.33 32.10 -0.38
C LYS A 270 -30.99 33.26 -1.13
N ARG A 271 -31.15 34.42 -0.46
CA ARG A 271 -31.45 35.70 -1.13
C ARG A 271 -30.23 36.10 -1.97
N LYS A 272 -30.44 36.28 -3.27
CA LYS A 272 -29.50 36.99 -4.14
C LYS A 272 -29.35 38.42 -3.60
N ARG A 273 -28.13 38.83 -3.26
CA ARG A 273 -27.78 40.26 -3.19
C ARG A 273 -27.33 40.67 -4.59
N ARG A 274 -28.10 41.56 -5.21
CA ARG A 274 -27.60 42.48 -6.22
C ARG A 274 -26.70 43.47 -5.50
N TYR A 275 -25.48 43.65 -5.98
CA TYR A 275 -24.84 44.93 -6.31
C TYR A 275 -23.63 44.59 -7.18
#